data_AF-A0A5E8VN96-F1
#
_entry.id   AF-A0A5E8VN96-F1
#
_cell.length_a   1.000
_cell.length_b   1.000
_cell.length_c   1.000
_cell.angle_alpha   90.00
_cell.angle_beta   90.00
_cell.angle_gamma   90.00
#
_symmetry.space_group_name_H-M   'P 1'
#
loop_
_entity.id
_entity.type
_entity.pdbx_description
1 polymer ?
#
loop_
_entity_poly.entity_id
_entity_poly.type
_entity_poly.pdbx_seq_one_letter_code
_entity_poly.pdbx_strand_id
1 'polypeptide(L)'
;MFDKSDGRPPGDLELCWGWWLISDRTKAVFERMDPEAFVFVRCDVRLPKGSYHGPDYWICDVVRVLDAVDEAQSHLQIGIRDDIRYMDHGMKYYEFPLGYKLVFREDVIGTAHIFRMAYEEATVICDQEFKDACKSAGLKKIHFADTSKGEI
;
A
#
# COMPACT_ATOMS: atom_id res chain seq x y z
N MET A 1 -19.41 24.60 -9.21
CA MET A 1 -19.44 24.94 -7.77
C MET A 1 -19.82 23.66 -7.04
N PHE A 2 -18.91 23.08 -6.24
CA PHE A 2 -19.17 21.82 -5.55
C PHE A 2 -19.91 22.12 -4.23
N ASP A 3 -21.13 21.61 -4.08
CA ASP A 3 -21.86 21.63 -2.81
C ASP A 3 -21.34 20.48 -1.92
N LYS A 4 -20.92 20.81 -0.69
CA LYS A 4 -20.46 19.83 0.30
C LYS A 4 -21.60 18.91 0.78
N SER A 5 -22.86 19.27 0.54
CA SER A 5 -24.04 18.50 0.93
C SER A 5 -24.32 17.25 0.06
N ASP A 6 -23.60 17.08 -1.07
CA ASP A 6 -23.80 15.97 -2.03
C ASP A 6 -22.91 14.73 -1.77
N GLY A 7 -22.08 14.78 -0.73
CA GLY A 7 -21.06 13.77 -0.47
C GLY A 7 -19.77 14.05 -1.25
N ARG A 8 -18.62 13.86 -0.60
CA ARG A 8 -17.32 14.11 -1.23
C ARG A 8 -16.95 12.91 -2.11
N PRO A 9 -16.55 13.10 -3.38
CA PRO A 9 -16.03 12.00 -4.18
C PRO A 9 -14.75 11.42 -3.53
N PRO A 10 -14.44 10.13 -3.79
CA PRO A 10 -13.19 9.55 -3.31
C PRO A 10 -11.97 10.35 -3.81
N GLY A 11 -10.86 10.31 -3.07
CA GLY A 11 -9.57 10.82 -3.52
C GLY A 11 -8.91 9.90 -4.55
N ASP A 12 -7.63 10.11 -4.83
CA ASP A 12 -6.92 9.28 -5.81
C ASP A 12 -6.54 7.90 -5.27
N LEU A 13 -6.45 7.78 -3.95
CA LEU A 13 -6.29 6.54 -3.22
C LEU A 13 -7.09 6.66 -1.92
N GLU A 14 -7.96 5.67 -1.66
CA GLU A 14 -8.62 5.47 -0.37
C GLU A 14 -8.37 4.04 0.10
N LEU A 15 -8.17 3.87 1.40
CA LEU A 15 -8.11 2.54 2.00
C LEU A 15 -9.52 1.94 2.04
N CYS A 16 -9.70 0.80 1.38
CA CYS A 16 -10.92 0.00 1.37
C CYS A 16 -10.61 -1.36 2.02
N TRP A 17 -10.53 -1.36 3.35
CA TRP A 17 -10.12 -2.52 4.15
C TRP A 17 -8.69 -2.97 3.83
N GLY A 18 -8.51 -4.11 3.17
CA GLY A 18 -7.20 -4.64 2.76
C GLY A 18 -6.77 -4.21 1.35
N TRP A 19 -7.67 -3.58 0.60
CA TRP A 19 -7.44 -3.12 -0.76
C TRP A 19 -7.45 -1.60 -0.86
N TRP A 20 -7.03 -1.08 -2.01
CA TRP A 20 -7.11 0.34 -2.32
C TRP A 20 -8.20 0.60 -3.34
N LEU A 21 -9.04 1.60 -3.08
CA LEU A 21 -9.85 2.20 -4.12
C LEU A 21 -9.03 3.33 -4.75
N ILE A 22 -8.74 3.23 -6.04
CA ILE A 22 -7.87 4.19 -6.73
C ILE A 22 -8.56 4.83 -7.92
N SER A 23 -8.19 6.07 -8.21
CA SER A 23 -8.62 6.76 -9.44
C SER A 23 -7.91 6.20 -10.68
N ASP A 24 -8.48 6.42 -11.86
CA ASP A 24 -7.87 6.04 -13.14
C ASP A 24 -6.45 6.62 -13.34
N ARG A 25 -6.21 7.87 -12.91
CA ARG A 25 -4.87 8.48 -12.99
C ARG A 25 -3.85 7.84 -12.03
N THR A 26 -4.30 7.33 -10.89
CA THR A 26 -3.45 6.55 -9.99
C THR A 26 -3.07 5.23 -10.64
N LYS A 27 -4.05 4.54 -11.24
CA LYS A 27 -3.83 3.29 -11.98
C LYS A 27 -2.78 3.47 -13.07
N ALA A 28 -2.89 4.53 -13.87
CA ALA A 28 -1.92 4.83 -14.93
C ALA A 28 -0.48 5.08 -14.42
N VAL A 29 -0.32 5.64 -13.21
CA VAL A 29 1.01 5.76 -12.58
C VAL A 29 1.49 4.40 -12.11
N PHE A 30 0.64 3.64 -11.42
CA PHE A 30 0.99 2.34 -10.84
C PHE A 30 1.40 1.34 -11.93
N GLU A 31 0.61 1.20 -12.99
CA GLU A 31 0.93 0.32 -14.13
C GLU A 31 2.20 0.74 -14.86
N ARG A 32 2.48 2.04 -14.97
CA ARG A 32 3.70 2.52 -15.62
C ARG A 32 4.94 2.23 -14.78
N MET A 33 4.84 2.39 -13.46
CA MET A 33 5.98 2.22 -12.56
C MET A 33 6.28 0.75 -12.31
N ASP A 34 5.27 -0.09 -12.09
CA ASP A 34 5.48 -1.51 -11.79
C ASP A 34 4.30 -2.36 -12.28
N PRO A 35 4.24 -2.68 -13.58
CA PRO A 35 3.07 -3.36 -14.17
C PRO A 35 2.84 -4.77 -13.62
N GLU A 36 3.85 -5.39 -13.02
CA GLU A 36 3.79 -6.74 -12.46
C GLU A 36 3.39 -6.77 -10.98
N ALA A 37 3.39 -5.62 -10.28
CA ALA A 37 3.08 -5.57 -8.85
C ALA A 37 1.58 -5.62 -8.55
N PHE A 38 0.73 -5.23 -9.49
CA PHE A 38 -0.65 -4.87 -9.21
C PHE A 38 -1.67 -5.75 -9.93
N VAL A 39 -2.84 -5.88 -9.30
CA VAL A 39 -4.07 -6.31 -9.96
C VAL A 39 -5.12 -5.22 -9.82
N PHE A 40 -5.91 -5.03 -10.89
CA PHE A 40 -6.93 -3.98 -10.95
C PHE A 40 -8.29 -4.57 -11.33
N VAL A 41 -9.34 -4.15 -10.63
CA VAL A 41 -10.73 -4.48 -10.94
C VAL A 41 -11.53 -3.19 -11.02
N ARG A 42 -12.18 -2.93 -12.16
CA ARG A 42 -13.01 -1.73 -12.34
C ARG A 42 -14.20 -1.75 -11.39
N CYS A 43 -14.58 -0.59 -10.87
CA CYS A 43 -15.67 -0.45 -9.91
C CYS A 43 -16.68 0.62 -10.29
N ASP A 44 -17.95 0.33 -10.01
CA ASP A 44 -19.02 1.32 -10.03
C ASP A 44 -19.10 2.01 -8.66
N VAL A 45 -18.90 3.33 -8.64
CA VAL A 45 -19.00 4.14 -7.42
C VAL A 45 -20.41 4.71 -7.29
N ARG A 46 -21.01 4.60 -6.09
CA ARG A 46 -22.31 5.21 -5.76
C ARG A 46 -22.13 6.20 -4.61
N LEU A 47 -22.72 7.38 -4.74
CA LEU A 47 -22.75 8.41 -3.70
C LEU A 47 -24.15 8.48 -3.05
N PRO A 48 -24.30 9.05 -1.85
CA PRO A 48 -25.57 9.05 -1.11
C PRO A 48 -26.78 9.62 -1.88
N LYS A 49 -26.57 10.53 -2.83
CA LYS A 49 -27.64 11.12 -3.66
C LYS A 49 -27.76 10.51 -5.07
N GLY A 50 -27.09 9.40 -5.36
CA GLY A 50 -27.24 8.66 -6.61
C GLY A 50 -25.92 8.20 -7.26
N SER A 51 -26.00 7.91 -8.56
CA SER A 51 -24.87 7.41 -9.35
C SER A 51 -23.79 8.48 -9.52
N TYR A 52 -22.53 8.09 -9.35
CA TYR A 52 -21.38 8.95 -9.63
C TYR A 52 -21.10 8.98 -11.14
N HIS A 53 -20.93 10.17 -11.71
CA HIS A 53 -20.63 10.37 -13.14
C HIS A 53 -19.22 10.95 -13.37
N GLY A 54 -18.32 10.85 -12.38
CA GLY A 54 -16.93 11.30 -12.53
C GLY A 54 -16.00 10.20 -13.06
N PRO A 55 -14.67 10.39 -12.94
CA PRO A 55 -13.67 9.44 -13.44
C PRO A 55 -13.84 8.02 -12.89
N ASP A 56 -13.44 7.03 -13.68
CA ASP A 56 -13.48 5.63 -13.25
C ASP A 56 -12.60 5.39 -12.02
N TYR A 57 -13.07 4.47 -11.17
CA TYR A 57 -12.35 3.96 -10.02
C TYR A 57 -12.10 2.47 -10.15
N TRP A 58 -11.07 2.01 -9.46
CA TRP A 58 -10.59 0.65 -9.50
C TRP A 58 -10.31 0.16 -8.08
N ILE A 59 -10.74 -1.06 -7.74
CA ILE A 59 -10.08 -1.79 -6.67
C ILE A 59 -8.69 -2.19 -7.18
N CYS A 60 -7.69 -1.92 -6.37
CA CYS A 60 -6.29 -2.18 -6.61
C CYS A 60 -5.71 -2.96 -5.43
N ASP A 61 -4.90 -3.96 -5.74
CA ASP A 61 -4.09 -4.68 -4.77
C ASP A 61 -2.64 -4.81 -5.24
N VAL A 62 -1.71 -4.77 -4.30
CA VAL A 62 -0.31 -5.14 -4.54
C VAL A 62 -0.20 -6.64 -4.24
N VAL A 63 0.00 -7.46 -5.28
CA VAL A 63 0.01 -8.92 -5.15
C VAL A 63 1.41 -9.50 -5.00
N ARG A 64 2.44 -8.73 -5.31
CA ARG A 64 3.83 -9.14 -5.08
C ARG A 64 4.13 -9.08 -3.58
N VAL A 65 4.50 -10.22 -3.00
CA VAL A 65 4.98 -10.33 -1.62
C VAL A 65 6.45 -10.74 -1.65
N LEU A 66 7.32 -9.99 -0.95
CA LEU A 66 8.75 -10.29 -0.88
C LEU A 66 9.22 -10.44 0.57
N ASP A 67 10.01 -11.49 0.83
CA ASP A 67 10.79 -11.66 2.06
C ASP A 67 12.10 -10.87 1.94
N ALA A 68 11.97 -9.55 1.86
CA ALA A 68 13.09 -8.65 1.57
C ALA A 68 13.74 -8.05 2.83
N VAL A 69 13.22 -8.27 4.04
CA VAL A 69 13.80 -7.69 5.25
C VAL A 69 15.13 -8.38 5.59
N ASP A 70 16.18 -7.57 5.79
CA ASP A 70 17.42 -8.05 6.42
C ASP A 70 17.21 -8.06 7.94
N GLU A 71 16.79 -9.21 8.46
CA GLU A 71 16.54 -9.40 9.90
C GLU A 71 17.79 -9.17 10.77
N ALA A 72 19.00 -9.34 10.22
CA ALA A 72 20.23 -9.15 10.98
C ALA A 72 20.60 -7.67 11.13
N GLN A 73 20.16 -6.82 10.20
CA GLN A 73 20.45 -5.38 10.20
C GLN A 73 19.25 -4.51 10.59
N SER A 74 18.07 -5.10 10.65
CA SER A 74 16.84 -4.42 11.03
C SER A 74 16.60 -4.48 12.54
N HIS A 75 15.89 -3.49 13.05
CA HIS A 75 15.37 -3.46 14.40
C HIS A 75 13.84 -3.56 14.33
N LEU A 76 13.33 -4.76 14.59
CA LEU A 76 11.90 -5.09 14.64
C LEU A 76 11.69 -6.26 15.59
N GLN A 77 10.45 -6.48 16.00
CA GLN A 77 10.09 -7.68 16.74
C GLN A 77 9.72 -8.81 15.76
N ILE A 78 10.26 -10.00 16.03
CA ILE A 78 10.03 -11.21 15.22
C ILE A 78 9.46 -12.27 16.16
N GLY A 79 8.36 -12.91 15.76
CA GLY A 79 7.72 -13.93 16.57
C GLY A 79 7.00 -14.99 15.74
N ILE A 80 6.43 -15.96 16.45
CA ILE A 80 5.49 -16.95 15.89
C ILE A 80 4.12 -16.66 16.49
N ARG A 81 3.08 -16.60 15.66
CA ARG A 81 1.73 -16.29 16.11
C ARG A 81 1.11 -17.47 16.85
N ASP A 82 1.08 -17.43 18.18
CA ASP A 82 0.54 -18.52 19.01
C ASP A 82 -0.97 -18.35 19.36
N ASP A 83 -1.64 -17.39 18.75
CA ASP A 83 -3.06 -17.13 19.01
C ASP A 83 -3.94 -17.69 17.89
N ILE A 84 -4.72 -18.73 18.20
CA ILE A 84 -5.61 -19.45 17.28
C ILE A 84 -6.70 -18.57 16.65
N ARG A 85 -6.95 -17.37 17.17
CA ARG A 85 -7.93 -16.43 16.61
C ARG A 85 -7.44 -15.75 15.33
N TYR A 86 -6.12 -15.78 15.08
CA TYR A 86 -5.54 -15.17 13.91
C TYR A 86 -5.38 -16.19 12.78
N MET A 87 -5.53 -15.72 11.53
CA MET A 87 -5.41 -16.57 10.34
C MET A 87 -3.97 -17.05 10.10
N ASP A 88 -2.98 -16.32 10.63
CA ASP A 88 -1.55 -16.62 10.57
C ASP A 88 -1.06 -17.45 11.78
N HIS A 89 -1.96 -18.12 12.52
CA HIS A 89 -1.56 -18.98 13.65
C HIS A 89 -0.51 -20.03 13.23
N GLY A 90 0.56 -20.13 14.01
CA GLY A 90 1.72 -20.98 13.74
C GLY A 90 2.71 -20.40 12.72
N MET A 91 2.42 -19.24 12.13
CA MET A 91 3.28 -18.57 11.16
C MET A 91 4.17 -17.51 11.81
N LYS A 92 5.28 -17.21 11.15
CA LYS A 92 6.15 -16.09 11.50
C LYS A 92 5.46 -14.77 11.22
N TYR A 93 5.69 -13.79 12.10
CA TYR A 93 5.21 -12.43 11.92
C TYR A 93 6.29 -11.37 12.27
N TYR A 94 6.08 -10.16 11.76
CA TYR A 94 6.83 -8.96 12.14
C TYR A 94 5.94 -7.97 12.90
N GLU A 95 6.48 -7.35 13.92
CA GLU A 95 5.86 -6.24 14.66
C GLU A 95 6.84 -5.06 14.73
N PHE A 96 6.32 -3.84 14.64
CA PHE A 96 7.12 -2.61 14.64
C PHE A 96 7.01 -1.90 16.00
N PRO A 97 7.92 -2.17 16.94
CA PRO A 97 7.98 -1.41 18.18
C PRO A 97 8.38 0.05 17.91
N LEU A 98 8.19 0.91 18.91
CA LEU A 98 8.69 2.29 18.86
C LEU A 98 10.20 2.29 18.57
N GLY A 99 10.66 3.14 17.64
CA GLY A 99 12.07 3.17 17.21
C GLY A 99 12.51 1.98 16.33
N TYR A 100 11.58 1.30 15.66
CA TYR A 100 11.93 0.30 14.65
C TYR A 100 12.77 0.90 13.51
N LYS A 101 13.54 0.04 12.85
CA LYS A 101 14.34 0.37 11.67
C LYS A 101 14.32 -0.81 10.72
N LEU A 102 13.91 -0.60 9.47
CA LEU A 102 13.93 -1.64 8.45
C LEU A 102 15.09 -1.43 7.49
N VAL A 103 15.83 -2.50 7.26
CA VAL A 103 16.87 -2.63 6.23
C VAL A 103 16.40 -3.73 5.30
N PHE A 104 16.52 -3.50 3.99
CA PHE A 104 16.05 -4.45 2.98
C PHE A 104 17.23 -5.01 2.16
N ARG A 105 17.10 -6.27 1.76
CA ARG A 105 18.01 -7.01 0.88
C ARG A 105 17.73 -6.63 -0.57
N GLU A 106 18.63 -5.86 -1.16
CA GLU A 106 18.50 -5.36 -2.54
C GLU A 106 18.46 -6.50 -3.57
N ASP A 107 19.16 -7.61 -3.32
CA ASP A 107 19.15 -8.79 -4.19
C ASP A 107 17.79 -9.50 -4.24
N VAL A 108 17.01 -9.44 -3.15
CA VAL A 108 15.65 -9.99 -3.10
C VAL A 108 14.64 -9.05 -3.77
N ILE A 109 14.83 -7.73 -3.63
CA ILE A 109 13.96 -6.73 -4.28
C ILE A 109 14.15 -6.74 -5.79
N GLY A 110 15.40 -6.83 -6.25
CA GLY A 110 15.72 -6.79 -7.67
C GLY A 110 15.24 -5.49 -8.32
N THR A 111 14.36 -5.59 -9.31
CA THR A 111 13.81 -4.45 -10.05
C THR A 111 12.41 -4.03 -9.59
N ALA A 112 11.91 -4.59 -8.48
CA ALA A 112 10.58 -4.25 -7.96
C ALA A 112 10.58 -2.84 -7.35
N HIS A 113 9.63 -2.00 -7.77
CA HIS A 113 9.46 -0.67 -7.21
C HIS A 113 8.49 -0.66 -6.02
N ILE A 114 7.63 -1.68 -5.92
CA ILE A 114 6.64 -1.81 -4.85
C ILE A 114 6.29 -3.28 -4.56
N PHE A 115 6.10 -3.61 -3.28
CA PHE A 115 5.75 -4.96 -2.82
C PHE A 115 5.12 -4.93 -1.41
N ARG A 116 4.39 -5.99 -1.05
CA ARG A 116 3.99 -6.29 0.33
C ARG A 116 5.12 -7.01 1.05
N MET A 117 5.37 -6.64 2.30
CA MET A 117 6.43 -7.24 3.10
C MET A 117 5.99 -8.62 3.62
N ALA A 118 6.79 -9.67 3.37
CA ALA A 118 6.51 -10.98 3.96
C ALA A 118 6.47 -10.89 5.50
N TYR A 119 5.62 -11.70 6.12
CA TYR A 119 5.37 -11.75 7.57
C TYR A 119 4.77 -10.48 8.18
N GLU A 120 4.46 -9.46 7.38
CA GLU A 120 3.54 -8.37 7.73
C GLU A 120 2.95 -7.75 6.46
N GLU A 121 2.11 -8.52 5.78
CA GLU A 121 1.62 -8.22 4.42
C GLU A 121 0.77 -6.96 4.34
N ALA A 122 0.21 -6.47 5.46
CA ALA A 122 -0.48 -5.20 5.52
C ALA A 122 0.44 -4.01 5.19
N THR A 123 1.75 -4.17 5.38
CA THR A 123 2.75 -3.15 5.08
C THR A 123 3.19 -3.25 3.62
N VAL A 124 2.98 -2.17 2.87
CA VAL A 124 3.44 -2.01 1.50
C VAL A 124 4.68 -1.12 1.48
N ILE A 125 5.75 -1.63 0.88
CA ILE A 125 7.04 -0.95 0.70
C ILE A 125 7.15 -0.50 -0.74
N CYS A 126 7.58 0.74 -0.96
CA CYS A 126 7.96 1.23 -2.28
C CYS A 126 9.30 1.95 -2.21
N ASP A 127 9.98 2.03 -3.35
CA ASP A 127 11.19 2.81 -3.47
C ASP A 127 10.92 4.31 -3.64
N GLN A 128 12.01 5.07 -3.76
CA GLN A 128 11.97 6.52 -3.89
C GLN A 128 11.46 6.95 -5.28
N GLU A 129 11.72 6.17 -6.34
CA GLU A 129 11.25 6.47 -7.70
C GLU A 129 9.72 6.37 -7.81
N PHE A 130 9.12 5.32 -7.23
CA PHE A 130 7.67 5.15 -7.18
C PHE A 130 6.99 6.30 -6.43
N LYS A 131 7.55 6.67 -5.27
CA LYS A 131 7.08 7.79 -4.46
C LYS A 131 7.15 9.11 -5.23
N ASP A 132 8.25 9.37 -5.93
CA ASP A 132 8.43 10.59 -6.70
C ASP A 132 7.54 10.64 -7.93
N ALA A 133 7.28 9.51 -8.58
CA ALA A 133 6.29 9.41 -9.65
C ALA A 133 4.87 9.77 -9.16
N CYS A 134 4.48 9.27 -7.99
CA CYS A 134 3.19 9.60 -7.37
C CYS A 134 3.07 11.09 -7.04
N LYS A 135 4.14 11.68 -6.47
CA LYS A 135 4.20 13.11 -6.13
C LYS A 135 4.18 13.99 -7.38
N SER A 136 4.98 13.66 -8.38
CA SER A 136 5.06 14.38 -9.65
C SER A 136 3.73 14.40 -10.39
N ALA A 137 2.96 13.31 -10.29
CA ALA A 137 1.61 13.22 -10.86
C ALA A 137 0.54 13.98 -10.04
N GLY A 138 0.90 14.56 -8.88
CA GLY A 138 -0.04 15.30 -8.03
C GLY A 138 -1.19 14.44 -7.50
N LEU A 139 -0.92 13.16 -7.22
CA LEU A 139 -1.87 12.25 -6.61
C LEU A 139 -2.14 12.67 -5.16
N LYS A 140 -3.42 12.67 -4.77
CA LYS A 140 -3.89 13.12 -3.45
C LYS A 140 -4.24 11.92 -2.59
N LYS A 141 -4.18 12.12 -1.26
CA LYS A 141 -4.47 11.09 -0.25
C LYS A 141 -3.54 9.87 -0.28
N ILE A 142 -2.35 10.01 -0.85
CA ILE A 142 -1.28 9.03 -0.71
C ILE A 142 -0.32 9.51 0.37
N HIS A 143 -0.06 8.66 1.35
CA HIS A 143 0.84 8.94 2.47
C HIS A 143 2.06 8.03 2.35
N PHE A 144 3.24 8.60 2.54
CA PHE A 144 4.51 7.88 2.54
C PHE A 144 5.20 8.11 3.87
N ALA A 145 5.66 7.04 4.51
CA ALA A 145 6.47 7.08 5.72
C ALA A 145 7.88 6.59 5.41
N ASP A 146 8.86 7.08 6.15
CA ASP A 146 10.25 6.63 6.07
C ASP A 146 10.42 5.40 6.97
N THR A 147 10.83 4.27 6.40
CA THR A 147 11.00 3.00 7.11
C THR A 147 12.27 2.95 7.97
N SER A 148 13.14 3.98 7.87
CA SER A 148 14.36 4.09 8.67
C SER A 148 14.16 4.85 9.99
N LYS A 149 12.96 5.37 10.24
CA LYS A 149 12.65 6.19 11.43
C LYS A 149 11.31 5.77 12.05
N GLY A 150 11.34 4.81 12.98
CA GLY A 150 10.27 4.72 13.96
C GLY A 150 10.29 5.99 14.82
N GLU A 151 9.25 6.82 14.74
CA GLU A 151 9.15 8.05 15.56
C GLU A 151 9.26 7.71 17.07
N ILE A 152 9.83 8.64 17.85
CA ILE A 152 9.92 8.62 19.33
C ILE A 152 8.78 9.47 19.89
#